data_AF-A0A6L4ZDK9-F1
#
_entry.id   AF-A0A6L4ZDK9-F1
#
_cell.length_a   1.000
_cell.length_b   1.000
_cell.length_c   1.000
_cell.angle_alpha   90.00
_cell.angle_beta   90.00
_cell.angle_gamma   90.00
#
_symmetry.space_group_name_H-M   'P 1'
#
loop_
_entity.id
_entity.type
_entity.pdbx_description
1 polymer ?
#
loop_
_entity_poly.entity_id
_entity_poly.type
_entity_poly.pdbx_seq_one_letter_code
_entity_poly.pdbx_strand_id
1 'polypeptide(L)'
;MSLENLFEKYHECHDRFTFDNLFRKLLLFGYTHEEAKDLILCNCALSAIIFQERLENELYMNIQIDKTISDDLQIIKNEIFNSLMQEKNLN
;
A
#
# COMPACT_ATOMS: atom_id res chain seq x y z
N MET A 1 -8.39 -17.11 3.78
CA MET A 1 -7.26 -16.90 2.86
C MET A 1 -6.01 -17.25 3.64
N SER A 2 -5.18 -18.18 3.17
CA SER A 2 -3.88 -18.49 3.81
C SER A 2 -2.85 -17.42 3.48
N LEU A 3 -1.74 -17.41 4.23
CA LEU A 3 -0.61 -16.51 3.99
C LEU A 3 0.07 -16.79 2.65
N GLU A 4 0.21 -18.07 2.26
CA GLU A 4 0.79 -18.46 0.96
C GLU A 4 -0.04 -17.91 -0.21
N ASN A 5 -1.36 -18.09 -0.17
CA ASN A 5 -2.25 -17.55 -1.20
C ASN A 5 -2.21 -16.01 -1.25
N LEU A 6 -1.88 -15.35 -0.14
CA LEU A 6 -1.72 -13.91 -0.10
C LEU A 6 -0.46 -13.50 -0.88
N PHE A 7 0.69 -14.14 -0.63
CA PHE A 7 1.93 -13.81 -1.33
C PHE A 7 1.93 -14.24 -2.79
N GLU A 8 1.26 -15.33 -3.17
CA GLU A 8 1.05 -15.66 -4.58
C GLU A 8 0.30 -14.54 -5.32
N LYS A 9 -0.70 -13.93 -4.67
CA LYS A 9 -1.49 -12.85 -5.25
C LYS A 9 -0.72 -11.53 -5.33
N TYR A 10 0.17 -11.26 -4.38
CA TYR A 10 0.87 -9.98 -4.23
C TYR A 10 2.38 -10.10 -4.40
N HIS A 11 2.85 -11.14 -5.10
CA HIS A 11 4.28 -11.36 -5.34
C HIS A 11 4.94 -10.15 -6.01
N GLU A 12 4.23 -9.51 -6.94
CA GLU A 12 4.66 -8.25 -7.56
C GLU A 12 3.90 -7.08 -6.92
N CYS A 13 4.64 -6.22 -6.22
CA CYS A 13 4.08 -5.08 -5.50
C CYS A 13 4.75 -3.79 -5.96
N HIS A 14 4.18 -3.18 -7.00
CA HIS A 14 4.81 -2.05 -7.69
C HIS A 14 4.22 -0.68 -7.36
N ASP A 15 3.06 -0.63 -6.70
CA ASP A 15 2.38 0.61 -6.35
C ASP A 15 1.99 0.66 -4.88
N ARG A 16 1.85 1.90 -4.38
CA ARG A 16 1.60 2.20 -2.97
C ARG A 16 0.25 1.69 -2.48
N PHE A 17 -0.76 1.62 -3.34
CA PHE A 17 -2.09 1.11 -2.94
C PHE A 17 -2.03 -0.40 -2.71
N THR A 18 -1.37 -1.13 -3.61
CA THR A 18 -1.15 -2.57 -3.50
C THR A 18 -0.32 -2.90 -2.26
N PHE A 19 0.79 -2.16 -2.05
CA PHE A 19 1.63 -2.32 -0.85
C PHE A 19 0.83 -2.09 0.43
N ASP A 20 0.16 -0.94 0.55
CA ASP A 20 -0.55 -0.61 1.79
C ASP A 20 -1.69 -1.61 2.06
N ASN A 21 -2.34 -2.14 1.01
CA ASN A 21 -3.37 -3.16 1.15
C ASN A 21 -2.81 -4.50 1.63
N LEU A 22 -1.69 -4.95 1.05
CA LEU A 22 -0.99 -6.15 1.51
C LEU A 22 -0.56 -5.99 2.97
N PHE A 23 0.05 -4.84 3.29
CA PHE A 23 0.54 -4.52 4.62
C PHE A 23 -0.58 -4.57 5.66
N ARG A 24 -1.75 -3.94 5.39
CA ARG A 24 -2.92 -4.01 6.28
C ARG A 24 -3.42 -5.43 6.50
N LYS A 25 -3.36 -6.29 5.48
CA LYS A 25 -3.76 -7.70 5.63
C LYS A 25 -2.82 -8.47 6.56
N LEU A 26 -1.53 -8.17 6.54
CA LEU A 26 -0.58 -8.75 7.48
C LEU A 26 -0.86 -8.25 8.90
N LEU A 27 -1.11 -6.95 9.08
CA LEU A 27 -1.50 -6.41 10.38
C LEU A 27 -2.80 -7.07 10.91
N LEU A 28 -3.77 -7.32 10.04
CA LEU A 28 -5.00 -8.04 10.37
C LEU A 28 -4.76 -9.52 10.76
N PHE A 29 -3.69 -10.14 10.27
CA PHE A 29 -3.25 -11.45 10.72
C PHE A 29 -2.50 -11.44 12.05
N GLY A 30 -2.31 -10.26 12.65
CA GLY A 30 -1.69 -10.11 13.97
C GLY A 30 -0.17 -9.89 13.93
N TYR A 31 0.41 -9.69 12.74
CA TYR A 31 1.81 -9.31 12.61
C TYR A 31 2.01 -7.86 13.04
N THR A 32 3.16 -7.59 13.67
CA THR A 32 3.64 -6.24 13.92
C THR A 32 4.05 -5.55 12.62
N HIS A 33 4.22 -4.23 12.63
CA HIS A 33 4.73 -3.49 11.47
C HIS A 33 6.10 -4.00 10.98
N GLU A 34 6.99 -4.31 11.91
CA GLU A 34 8.32 -4.85 11.59
C GLU A 34 8.21 -6.23 10.94
N GLU A 35 7.43 -7.16 11.52
CA GLU A 35 7.22 -8.48 10.94
C GLU A 35 6.53 -8.41 9.58
N ALA A 36 5.54 -7.53 9.42
CA ALA A 36 4.85 -7.32 8.15
C ALA A 36 5.80 -6.78 7.07
N LYS A 37 6.67 -5.83 7.42
CA LYS A 37 7.73 -5.33 6.54
C LYS A 37 8.66 -6.45 6.11
N ASP A 38 9.18 -7.22 7.07
CA ASP A 38 10.15 -8.28 6.79
C ASP A 38 9.54 -9.37 5.91
N LEU A 39 8.29 -9.76 6.17
CA LEU A 39 7.56 -10.70 5.33
C LEU A 39 7.42 -10.21 3.89
N ILE A 40 7.08 -8.94 3.69
CA ILE A 40 6.98 -8.37 2.33
C ILE A 40 8.35 -8.32 1.66
N LEU A 41 9.40 -7.90 2.37
CA LEU A 41 10.76 -7.86 1.84
C LEU A 41 11.27 -9.24 1.41
N CYS A 42 10.91 -10.30 2.13
CA CYS A 42 11.33 -11.65 1.81
C CYS A 42 10.51 -12.32 0.70
N ASN A 43 9.26 -11.91 0.47
CA ASN A 43 8.33 -12.64 -0.39
C ASN A 43 7.84 -11.86 -1.61
N CYS A 44 8.12 -10.56 -1.71
CA CYS A 44 7.60 -9.71 -2.79
C CYS A 44 8.73 -9.04 -3.59
N ALA A 45 8.56 -8.98 -4.90
CA ALA A 45 9.29 -8.09 -5.79
C ALA A 45 8.71 -6.67 -5.67
N LEU A 46 9.48 -5.74 -5.12
CA LEU A 46 9.08 -4.36 -4.89
C LEU A 46 9.65 -3.41 -5.96
N SER A 47 8.86 -2.40 -6.33
CA SER A 47 9.37 -1.29 -7.14
C SER A 47 10.22 -0.32 -6.31
N ALA A 48 11.06 0.48 -6.98
CA ALA A 48 11.88 1.49 -6.33
C ALA A 48 11.06 2.53 -5.54
N ILE A 49 9.86 2.88 -6.03
CA ILE A 49 8.98 3.83 -5.35
C ILE A 49 8.49 3.29 -4.00
N ILE A 50 8.24 1.98 -3.87
CA ILE A 50 7.89 1.37 -2.59
C ILE A 50 9.08 1.43 -1.63
N PHE A 51 10.27 1.08 -2.11
CA PHE A 51 11.48 1.18 -1.29
C PHE A 51 11.67 2.59 -0.75
N GLN A 52 11.64 3.60 -1.62
CA GLN A 52 11.88 4.99 -1.23
C GLN A 52 10.76 5.52 -0.32
N GLU A 53 9.52 5.44 -0.78
CA GLU A 53 8.43 6.14 -0.09
C GLU A 53 7.89 5.38 1.11
N ARG A 54 7.82 4.05 1.04
CA ARG A 54 7.26 3.26 2.13
C ARG A 54 8.34 2.83 3.11
N LEU A 55 9.43 2.27 2.61
CA LEU A 55 10.43 1.63 3.47
C LEU A 55 11.45 2.62 4.02
N GLU A 56 12.15 3.37 3.16
CA GLU A 56 13.19 4.33 3.57
C GLU A 56 12.62 5.51 4.36
N ASN A 57 11.49 6.07 3.92
CA ASN A 57 10.78 7.12 4.65
C ASN A 57 9.92 6.60 5.81
N GLU A 58 9.95 5.29 6.07
CA GLU A 58 9.20 4.62 7.16
C GLU A 58 7.69 4.88 7.17
N LEU A 59 7.09 5.29 6.04
CA LEU A 59 5.64 5.54 5.97
C LEU A 59 4.82 4.27 6.20
N TYR A 60 5.41 3.08 6.08
CA TYR A 60 4.74 1.82 6.46
C TYR A 60 4.30 1.82 7.93
N MET A 61 5.00 2.53 8.83
CA MET A 61 4.65 2.63 10.26
C MET A 61 3.31 3.32 10.50
N ASN A 62 2.88 4.17 9.56
CA ASN A 62 1.63 4.91 9.66
C ASN A 62 0.43 4.12 9.11
N ILE A 63 0.65 2.91 8.58
CA ILE A 63 -0.42 2.06 8.08
C ILE A 63 -1.18 1.47 9.27
N GLN A 64 -2.47 1.74 9.34
CA GLN A 64 -3.35 1.27 10.40
C GLN A 64 -4.43 0.34 9.86
N ILE A 65 -4.88 -0.60 10.69
CA ILE A 65 -5.88 -1.62 10.35
C ILE A 65 -7.26 -1.00 10.12
N ASP A 66 -7.61 0.05 10.86
CA ASP A 66 -8.90 0.73 10.84
C ASP A 66 -9.05 1.69 9.64
N LYS A 67 -7.96 2.02 8.96
CA LYS A 67 -7.98 2.85 7.75
C LYS A 67 -8.07 2.01 6.48
N THR A 68 -8.98 2.38 5.59
CA THR A 68 -9.08 1.76 4.25
C THR A 68 -7.93 2.17 3.32
N ILE A 69 -7.40 3.39 3.50
CA ILE A 69 -6.41 4.02 2.63
C ILE A 69 -5.53 4.96 3.46
N SER A 70 -4.26 5.09 3.10
CA SER A 70 -3.32 5.96 3.77
C SER A 70 -3.61 7.42 3.39
N ASP A 71 -3.34 8.34 4.31
CA ASP A 71 -3.78 9.73 4.17
C ASP A 71 -3.15 10.40 2.92
N ASP A 72 -1.88 10.10 2.63
CA ASP A 72 -1.17 10.55 1.43
C ASP A 72 -1.85 10.04 0.14
N LEU A 73 -2.23 8.77 0.09
CA LEU A 73 -2.91 8.20 -1.06
C LEU A 73 -4.34 8.72 -1.22
N GLN A 74 -5.02 9.04 -0.12
CA GLN A 74 -6.34 9.66 -0.17
C GLN A 74 -6.27 11.08 -0.76
N ILE A 75 -5.23 11.84 -0.43
CA ILE A 75 -4.98 13.16 -1.03
C ILE A 75 -4.77 13.00 -2.54
N ILE A 76 -3.85 12.13 -2.96
CA ILE A 76 -3.55 11.90 -4.39
C ILE A 76 -4.82 11.47 -5.15
N LYS A 77 -5.59 10.54 -4.57
CA LYS A 77 -6.85 10.07 -5.15
C LYS A 77 -7.86 11.22 -5.33
N ASN A 78 -7.99 12.09 -4.33
CA ASN A 78 -8.89 13.24 -4.39
C ASN A 78 -8.45 14.26 -5.43
N GLU A 79 -7.14 14.54 -5.53
CA GLU A 79 -6.58 15.44 -6.54
C GLU A 79 -6.86 14.95 -7.96
N ILE A 80 -6.56 13.67 -8.24
CA ILE A 80 -6.83 13.06 -9.55
C ILE A 80 -8.33 13.11 -9.87
N PHE A 81 -9.19 12.77 -8.90
CA PHE A 81 -10.64 12.80 -9.09
C PHE A 81 -11.13 14.21 -9.43
N ASN A 82 -10.66 15.24 -8.71
CA ASN A 82 -11.04 16.62 -8.95
C ASN A 82 -10.60 17.11 -10.33
N SER A 83 -9.38 16.77 -10.75
CA SER A 83 -8.87 17.11 -12.08
C SER A 83 -9.73 16.50 -13.20
N LEU A 84 -10.07 15.21 -13.09
CA LEU A 84 -10.94 14.52 -14.05
C LEU A 84 -12.35 15.12 -14.12
N MET A 85 -12.88 15.58 -12.99
CA MET A 85 -14.20 16.24 -12.96
C MET A 85 -14.16 17.64 -13.60
N GLN A 86 -13.06 18.38 -13.44
CA GLN A 86 -12.88 19.68 -14.11
C GLN A 86 -12.80 19.52 -15.63
N GLU A 87 -12.03 18.54 -16.12
CA GLU A 87 -11.93 18.24 -17.56
C GLU A 87 -13.28 17.87 -18.18
N LYS A 88 -14.15 17.17 -17.44
CA LYS A 88 -15.51 16.83 -17.90
C LYS A 88 -16.48 18.00 -17.91
N ASN A 89 -16.24 19.05 -17.11
CA ASN A 89 -17.08 20.25 -17.08
C ASN A 89 -16.65 21.30 -18.13
N LEU A 90 -15.50 21.09 -18.79
CA LEU A 90 -14.94 21.94 -19.83
C LEU A 90 -15.16 21.38 -21.26
N ASN A 91 -15.75 20.20 -21.38
CA ASN A 91 -16.17 19.56 -22.64
C ASN A 91 -17.69 19.46 -22.72
#